data_AF-A0A377BAB7-F1
#
_entry.id   AF-A0A377BAB7-F1
#
_cell.length_a   1.000
_cell.length_b   1.000
_cell.length_c   1.000
_cell.angle_alpha   90.00
_cell.angle_beta   90.00
_cell.angle_gamma   90.00
#
_symmetry.space_group_name_H-M   'P 1'
#
loop_
_entity.id
_entity.type
_entity.pdbx_description
1 polymer ?
#
loop_
_entity_poly.entity_id
_entity_poly.type
_entity_poly.pdbx_seq_one_letter_code
_entity_poly.pdbx_strand_id
1 'polypeptide(L)' 'MSHLAELVASAKAAISQASDVAALDNVRVEYLGKKGHLTLQMTTLRELPPEERRQLVRLSTKRKSRFSRR' A
#
# COMPACT_ATOMS: atom_id res chain seq x y z
N MET A 1 9.22 17.40 10.94
CA MET A 1 9.35 16.25 10.01
C MET A 1 7.96 15.66 9.82
N SER A 2 7.54 15.38 8.58
CA SER A 2 6.18 14.89 8.32
C SER A 2 5.96 13.53 8.99
N HIS A 3 4.80 13.30 9.59
CA HIS A 3 4.41 12.04 10.27
C HIS A 3 4.60 10.79 9.38
N LEU A 4 4.55 10.98 8.04
CA LEU A 4 4.92 9.96 7.06
C LEU A 4 6.38 9.50 7.15
N ALA A 5 7.31 10.43 7.37
CA ALA A 5 8.73 10.12 7.44
C ALA A 5 9.06 9.25 8.66
N GLU A 6 8.34 9.45 9.77
CA GLU A 6 8.44 8.62 10.98
C GLU A 6 7.92 7.21 10.71
N LEU A 7 6.76 7.07 10.06
CA LEU A 7 6.21 5.76 9.68
C LEU A 7 7.13 4.99 8.73
N VAL A 8 7.75 5.68 7.77
CA VAL A 8 8.74 5.07 6.87
C VAL A 8 10.00 4.65 7.63
N ALA A 9 10.46 5.45 8.59
CA ALA A 9 11.60 5.09 9.44
C ALA A 9 11.30 3.87 10.32
N SER A 10 10.11 3.83 10.94
CA SER A 10 9.66 2.67 11.74
C SER A 10 9.50 1.41 10.90
N ALA A 11 8.91 1.51 9.69
CA ALA A 11 8.80 0.38 8.78
C ALA A 11 10.18 -0.16 8.37
N LYS A 12 11.15 0.71 8.07
CA LYS A 12 12.53 0.31 7.75
C LYS A 12 13.20 -0.39 8.94
N ALA A 13 13.02 0.12 10.15
CA ALA A 13 13.56 -0.52 11.35
C ALA A 13 12.94 -1.91 11.57
N ALA A 14 11.62 -2.04 11.41
CA ALA A 14 10.91 -3.31 11.54
C ALA A 14 11.33 -4.33 10.47
N ILE A 15 11.58 -3.89 9.23
CA ILE A 15 12.13 -4.76 8.16
C ILE A 15 13.54 -5.22 8.52
N SER A 16 14.40 -4.33 9.03
CA SER A 16 15.77 -4.71 9.44
C SER A 16 15.80 -5.65 10.65
N GLN A 17 14.79 -5.61 11.51
CA GLN A 17 14.65 -6.52 12.65
C GLN A 17 13.97 -7.84 12.30
N ALA A 18 13.30 -7.94 11.15
CA ALA A 18 12.64 -9.16 10.72
C ALA A 18 13.67 -10.23 10.33
N SER A 19 13.78 -11.26 11.15
CA SER A 19 14.76 -12.35 11.00
C SER A 19 14.34 -13.43 10.00
N ASP A 20 13.05 -13.50 9.68
CA ASP A 20 12.47 -14.54 8.84
C ASP A 20 11.39 -13.97 7.90
N VAL A 21 11.01 -14.77 6.91
CA VAL A 21 10.05 -14.38 5.86
C VAL A 21 8.66 -14.12 6.44
N ALA A 22 8.30 -14.79 7.54
CA ALA A 22 6.99 -14.60 8.19
C ALA A 22 6.92 -13.26 8.93
N ALA A 23 7.96 -12.86 9.65
CA ALA A 23 8.11 -11.56 10.27
C ALA A 23 8.13 -10.46 9.21
N LEU A 24 8.81 -10.68 8.09
CA LEU A 24 8.85 -9.73 6.98
C LEU A 24 7.46 -9.56 6.33
N ASP A 25 6.68 -10.63 6.19
CA ASP A 25 5.31 -10.55 5.68
C ASP A 25 4.35 -9.89 6.69
N ASN A 26 4.53 -10.11 8.00
CA ASN A 26 3.79 -9.40 9.04
C ASN A 26 4.04 -7.89 8.98
N VAL A 27 5.30 -7.46 8.89
CA VAL A 27 5.67 -6.05 8.71
C VAL A 27 5.09 -5.51 7.40
N ARG A 28 5.12 -6.31 6.32
CA ARG A 28 4.50 -5.92 5.04
C ARG A 28 2.99 -5.73 5.17
N VAL A 29 2.27 -6.60 5.88
CA VAL A 29 0.81 -6.49 6.08
C VAL A 29 0.46 -5.32 6.99
N GLU A 30 1.22 -5.12 8.07
CA GLU A 30 0.99 -4.06 9.06
C GLU A 30 1.19 -2.66 8.48
N TYR A 31 2.22 -2.48 7.65
CA TYR A 31 2.55 -1.17 7.09
C TYR A 31 1.95 -0.96 5.70
N LEU A 32 2.03 -1.95 4.80
CA LEU A 32 1.64 -1.85 3.38
C LEU A 32 0.38 -2.65 3.01
N GLY A 33 -0.24 -3.34 3.98
CA GLY A 33 -1.48 -4.08 3.73
C GLY A 33 -2.66 -3.18 3.37
N LYS A 34 -3.80 -3.80 3.03
CA LYS A 34 -5.04 -3.08 2.66
C LYS A 34 -5.56 -2.16 3.76
N LYS A 35 -5.23 -2.46 5.02
CA LYS A 35 -5.53 -1.65 6.21
C LYS A 35 -4.24 -1.16 6.91
N GLY A 36 -3.11 -1.22 6.21
CA GLY A 36 -1.81 -0.90 6.79
C GLY A 36 -1.65 0.60 7.03
N HIS A 37 -0.80 0.95 7.99
CA HIS A 37 -0.61 2.33 8.43
C HIS A 37 -0.23 3.28 7.28
N LEU A 38 0.64 2.86 6.35
CA LEU A 38 0.99 3.66 5.18
C LEU A 38 -0.15 3.71 4.16
N THR A 39 -0.86 2.60 3.92
CA THR A 39 -2.00 2.58 2.98
C THR A 39 -3.14 3.49 3.44
N LEU A 40 -3.44 3.51 4.74
CA LEU A 40 -4.45 4.40 5.30
C LEU A 40 -4.03 5.86 5.17
N GLN A 41 -2.81 6.21 5.56
CA GLN A 41 -2.30 7.58 5.37
C GLN A 41 -2.24 8.00 3.90
N MET A 42 -1.80 7.12 3.00
CA MET A 42 -1.79 7.41 1.56
C MET A 42 -3.21 7.55 1.01
N THR A 43 -4.19 6.83 1.57
CA THR A 43 -5.60 7.00 1.20
C THR A 43 -6.12 8.35 1.67
N THR A 44 -5.81 8.76 2.91
CA THR A 44 -6.14 10.09 3.44
C THR A 44 -5.46 11.21 2.62
N LEU A 45 -4.25 10.98 2.11
CA LEU A 45 -3.57 11.92 1.20
C LEU A 45 -4.14 11.89 -0.23
N ARG A 46 -4.73 10.76 -0.63
CA ARG A 46 -5.41 10.56 -1.92
C ARG A 46 -6.89 10.95 -1.89
N GLU A 47 -7.38 11.51 -0.78
CA GLU A 47 -8.68 12.20 -0.71
C GLU A 47 -8.64 13.63 -1.29
N LEU A 48 -7.55 13.96 -1.99
CA LEU A 48 -7.57 14.93 -3.10
C LEU A 48 -8.24 14.30 -4.35
N PRO A 49 -8.87 15.09 -5.22
CA PRO A 49 -10.28 14.97 -5.65
C PRO A 49 -10.74 13.66 -6.35
N PRO A 50 -12.04 13.34 -6.26
CA PRO A 50 -12.65 12.04 -6.63
C PRO A 50 -12.74 11.70 -8.13
N GLU A 51 -12.38 12.62 -9.03
CA GLU A 51 -12.45 12.44 -10.48
C GLU A 51 -11.52 11.33 -11.00
N GLU A 52 -10.27 11.27 -10.52
CA GLU A 52 -9.27 10.32 -11.04
C GLU A 52 -9.51 8.88 -10.57
N ARG A 53 -10.16 8.69 -9.42
CA ARG A 53 -10.39 7.37 -8.81
C ARG A 53 -11.27 6.47 -9.69
N ARG A 54 -12.20 7.05 -10.45
CA ARG A 54 -13.12 6.29 -11.33
C ARG A 54 -12.45 5.80 -12.61
N GLN A 55 -11.47 6.52 -13.16
CA GLN A 55 -10.78 6.08 -14.38
C GLN A 55 -9.86 4.86 -14.14
N LEU A 56 -9.16 4.83 -12.99
CA LEU A 56 -8.25 3.74 -12.63
C LEU A 56 -8.95 2.40 -12.37
N VAL A 57 -10.14 2.43 -11.73
CA VAL A 57 -10.95 1.22 -11.53
C VAL A 57 -11.42 0.66 -12.88
N ARG A 58 -11.88 1.52 -13.80
CA ARG A 58 -12.32 1.10 -15.15
C ARG A 58 -11.17 0.53 -15.99
N LEU A 59 -9.98 1.12 -15.91
CA LEU A 59 -8.81 0.68 -16.68
C LEU A 59 -8.23 -0.65 -16.14
N SER A 60 -8.24 -0.83 -14.81
CA SER A 60 -7.76 -2.05 -14.16
C SER A 60 -8.68 -3.25 -14.40
N THR A 61 -10.00 -3.06 -14.42
CA THR A 61 -10.97 -4.11 -14.78
C THR A 61 -10.83 -4.53 -16.25
N LYS A 62 -10.63 -3.59 -17.17
CA LYS A 62 -10.45 -3.90 -18.60
C LYS A 62 -9.16 -4.70 -18.87
N ARG A 63 -8.07 -4.41 -18.15
CA ARG A 63 -6.80 -5.17 -18.26
C ARG A 63 -6.85 -6.56 -17.62
N LYS A 64 -7.56 -6.74 -16.50
CA LYS A 64 -7.74 -8.07 -15.87
C LYS A 64 -8.48 -9.06 -16.77
N SER A 65 -9.47 -8.59 -17.55
CA SER A 65 -10.18 -9.45 -18.52
C SER A 65 -9.27 -9.99 -19.63
N ARG A 66 -8.17 -9.29 -19.92
CA ARG A 66 -7.23 -9.62 -21.00
C ARG A 66 -6.15 -10.61 -20.55
N PHE A 67 -5.91 -10.72 -19.25
CA PHE A 67 -4.97 -11.67 -18.65
C PHE A 67 -5.62 -13.02 -18.33
N SER A 68 -6.96 -13.09 -18.25
CA SER A 68 -7.72 -14.32 -17.96
C SER A 68 -8.00 -15.20 -19.20
N ARG A 69 -7.44 -14.87 -20.38
CA ARG A 69 -7.65 -15.62 -21.65
C ARG A 69 -6.36 -16.10 -22.31
N ARG A 70 -5.23 -16.11 -21.59
CA ARG A 70 -3.99 -16.78 -21.98
C ARG A 70 -3.53 -17.62 -20.81
#